data_AF-A0A3B9MXK6-F1
#
_entry.id   AF-A0A3B9MXK6-F1
#
_cell.length_a   1.000
_cell.length_b   1.000
_cell.length_c   1.000
_cell.angle_alpha   90.00
_cell.angle_beta   90.00
_cell.angle_gamma   90.00
#
_symmetry.space_group_name_H-M   'P 1'
#
loop_
_entity.id
_entity.type
_entity.pdbx_description
1 polymer ?
#
loop_
_entity_poly.entity_id
_entity_poly.type
_entity_poly.pdbx_seq_one_letter_code
_entity_poly.pdbx_strand_id
1 'polypeptide(L)' 'MEKEVEILKWNEIKIKLKRKYANLTLSDLAWRDTNQDDLLRTIANSLGISVKEIKQAIQLS' A
#
# COMPACT_ATOMS: atom_id res chain seq x y z
N MET A 1 -1.48 11.08 -17.87
CA MET A 1 -2.57 10.10 -18.04
C MET A 1 -2.29 8.78 -17.31
N GLU A 2 -1.23 8.02 -17.60
CA GLU A 2 -0.97 6.74 -16.88
C GLU A 2 -0.72 6.91 -15.36
N LYS A 3 0.05 7.93 -14.96
CA LYS A 3 0.35 8.19 -13.53
C LYS A 3 -0.89 8.54 -12.70
N GLU A 4 -1.88 9.22 -13.28
CA GLU A 4 -3.11 9.61 -12.55
C GLU A 4 -4.01 8.39 -12.26
N VAL A 5 -4.09 7.46 -13.20
CA VAL A 5 -4.81 6.18 -13.03
C VAL A 5 -4.14 5.33 -11.95
N GLU A 6 -2.81 5.37 -11.89
CA GLU A 6 -2.02 4.67 -10.87
C GLU A 6 -2.27 5.24 -9.47
N ILE A 7 -2.28 6.57 -9.31
CA ILE A 7 -2.58 7.25 -8.03
C ILE A 7 -3.98 6.91 -7.51
N LEU A 8 -4.98 6.85 -8.39
CA LEU A 8 -6.35 6.48 -8.01
C LEU A 8 -6.44 5.04 -7.50
N LYS A 9 -5.83 4.08 -8.21
CA LYS A 9 -5.72 2.69 -7.74
C LYS A 9 -5.00 2.62 -6.38
N TRP A 10 -3.96 3.42 -6.18
CA TRP A 10 -3.23 3.47 -4.91
C TRP A 10 -4.08 3.98 -3.75
N ASN A 11 -4.87 5.02 -3.95
CA ASN A 11 -5.76 5.51 -2.90
C ASN A 11 -6.79 4.46 -2.50
N GLU A 12 -7.35 3.71 -3.45
CA GLU A 12 -8.25 2.59 -3.14
C GLU A 12 -7.54 1.47 -2.37
N ILE A 13 -6.33 1.10 -2.78
CA ILE A 13 -5.49 0.12 -2.08
C ILE A 13 -5.23 0.55 -0.64
N LYS A 14 -4.86 1.82 -0.42
CA LYS A 14 -4.63 2.37 0.93
C LYS A 14 -5.88 2.31 1.80
N ILE A 15 -7.05 2.63 1.24
CA ILE A 15 -8.33 2.52 1.96
C ILE A 15 -8.62 1.07 2.35
N LYS A 16 -8.43 0.11 1.43
CA LYS A 16 -8.59 -1.32 1.70
C LYS A 16 -7.60 -1.81 2.76
N LEU A 17 -6.34 -1.41 2.67
CA LEU A 17 -5.31 -1.74 3.65
C LEU A 17 -5.64 -1.16 5.02
N LYS A 18 -6.01 0.12 5.12
CA LYS A 18 -6.41 0.76 6.38
C LYS A 18 -7.64 0.09 7.02
N ARG A 19 -8.59 -0.37 6.19
CA ARG A 19 -9.76 -1.13 6.67
C ARG A 19 -9.37 -2.51 7.21
N LYS A 20 -8.44 -3.20 6.54
CA LYS A 20 -7.99 -4.54 6.92
C LYS A 20 -6.99 -4.54 8.09
N TYR A 21 -6.15 -3.53 8.12
CA TYR A 21 -5.05 -3.33 9.07
C TYR A 21 -5.29 -2.01 9.80
N ALA A 22 -6.13 -2.06 10.85
CA ALA A 22 -6.48 -0.90 11.67
C ALA A 22 -5.27 -0.29 12.40
N ASN A 23 -4.17 -1.03 12.47
CA ASN A 23 -2.88 -0.62 13.01
C ASN A 23 -2.03 0.23 12.04
N LEU A 24 -2.41 0.33 10.76
CA LEU A 24 -1.70 1.20 9.82
C LEU A 24 -1.97 2.68 10.11
N THR A 25 -0.92 3.44 10.35
CA THR A 25 -1.02 4.88 10.47
C THR A 25 -1.02 5.55 9.11
N LEU A 26 -1.52 6.80 9.06
CA LEU A 26 -1.43 7.62 7.84
C LEU A 26 0.01 7.82 7.38
N SER A 27 0.97 7.77 8.31
CA SER A 27 2.40 7.84 8.03
C SER A 27 2.92 6.62 7.26
N ASP A 28 2.41 5.43 7.58
CA ASP A 28 2.76 4.19 6.86
C ASP A 28 2.15 4.17 5.45
N LEU A 29 0.98 4.80 5.30
CA LEU A 29 0.27 4.95 4.02
C LEU A 29 0.75 6.17 3.21
N ALA A 30 1.69 6.95 3.74
CA ALA A 30 2.23 8.13 3.06
C ALA A 30 3.10 7.67 1.89
N TRP A 31 2.60 7.89 0.67
CA TRP A 31 3.38 7.61 -0.53
C TRP A 31 4.37 8.76 -0.71
N ARG A 32 5.65 8.47 -0.53
CA ARG A 32 6.73 9.46 -0.60
C ARG A 32 7.35 9.53 -1.99
N ASP A 33 6.57 9.69 -3.05
CA ASP A 33 7.08 9.83 -4.45
C ASP A 33 8.09 8.75 -4.91
N THR A 34 8.26 7.69 -4.12
CA THR A 34 9.19 6.59 -4.33
C THR A 34 8.48 5.47 -5.08
N ASN A 35 9.28 4.60 -5.69
CA ASN A 35 8.78 3.45 -6.44
C ASN A 35 7.80 2.63 -5.59
N GLN A 36 6.73 2.14 -6.20
CA GLN A 36 5.64 1.40 -5.57
C GLN A 36 6.13 0.25 -4.67
N ASP A 37 7.18 -0.45 -5.09
CA ASP A 37 7.73 -1.58 -4.35
C ASP A 37 8.37 -1.14 -3.01
N ASP A 38 8.89 0.08 -2.95
CA ASP A 38 9.52 0.66 -1.75
C ASP A 38 8.47 1.05 -0.69
N LEU A 39 7.34 1.60 -1.14
CA LEU A 39 6.17 1.83 -0.29
C LEU A 39 5.65 0.50 0.28
N LEU A 40 5.49 -0.51 -0.58
CA LEU A 40 5.00 -1.82 -0.16
C LEU A 40 5.95 -2.49 0.83
N ARG A 41 7.27 -2.34 0.67
CA ARG A 41 8.28 -2.81 1.64
C ARG A 41 8.18 -2.08 2.97
N THR A 42 7.95 -0.77 2.95
CA THR A 42 7.78 0.02 4.18
C THR A 42 6.55 -0.42 4.97
N ILE A 43 5.41 -0.56 4.28
CA ILE A 43 4.16 -1.04 4.88
C ILE A 43 4.32 -2.48 5.38
N ALA A 44 4.97 -3.35 4.60
CA ALA A 44 5.26 -4.74 4.99
C ALA A 44 6.06 -4.80 6.29
N ASN A 45 7.13 -4.00 6.37
CA ASN A 45 7.98 -3.94 7.56
C ASN A 45 7.22 -3.40 8.78
N SER A 46 6.40 -2.35 8.61
CA SER A 46 5.59 -1.81 9.70
C SER A 46 4.52 -2.78 10.20
N LEU A 47 3.98 -3.63 9.32
CA LEU A 47 3.00 -4.65 9.67
C LEU A 47 3.65 -5.96 10.16
N GLY A 48 4.95 -6.13 9.97
CA GLY A 48 5.65 -7.39 10.26
C GLY A 48 5.24 -8.54 9.32
N ILE A 49 4.76 -8.24 8.12
CA ILE A 49 4.32 -9.23 7.12
C ILE A 49 5.16 -9.14 5.85
N SER A 50 5.03 -10.12 4.97
CA SER A 50 5.73 -10.08 3.68
C SER A 50 5.05 -9.15 2.67
N VAL A 51 5.83 -8.53 1.77
CA VAL A 51 5.31 -7.76 0.63
C VAL A 51 4.33 -8.60 -0.21
N LYS A 52 4.58 -9.91 -0.32
CA LYS A 52 3.70 -10.86 -1.01
C LYS A 52 2.32 -10.95 -0.34
N GLU A 53 2.26 -10.94 1.00
CA GLU A 53 0.99 -10.96 1.73
C GLU A 53 0.23 -9.66 1.54
N ILE A 54 0.92 -8.51 1.49
CA ILE A 54 0.29 -7.24 1.13
C ILE A 54 -0.30 -7.31 -0.28
N LYS A 55 0.50 -7.76 -1.27
CA LYS A 55 0.05 -7.91 -2.67
C LYS A 55 -1.16 -8.85 -2.80
N GLN A 56 -1.21 -9.93 -2.00
CA GLN A 56 -2.36 -10.82 -1.91
C GLN A 56 -3.56 -10.16 -1.20
N ALA A 57 -3.32 -9.42 -0.11
CA ALA A 57 -4.37 -8.74 0.64
C ALA A 57 -5.10 -7.68 -0.17
N ILE A 58 -4.39 -7.06 -1.12
CA ILE A 58 -4.92 -6.02 -2.02
C ILE A 58 -5.38 -6.60 -3.37
N GLN A 59 -5.33 -7.93 -3.54
CA GLN A 59 -5.66 -8.66 -4.77
C GLN A 59 -5.16 -7.92 -6.03
N LEU A 60 -3.86 -7.64 -6.07
CA LEU A 60 -3.21 -7.35 -7.35
C LEU A 60 -3.20 -8.67 -8.15
N SER A 61 -4.28 -8.91 -8.90
CA SER A 61 -4.37 -9.94 -9.95
C SER A 61 -3.85 -9.38 -11.27
#